data_AF-A0A6B2B8A5-F1
#
_entry.id   AF-A0A6B2B8A5-F1
#
_cell.length_a   1.000
_cell.length_b   1.000
_cell.length_c   1.000
_cell.angle_alpha   90.00
_cell.angle_beta   90.00
_cell.angle_gamma   90.00
#
_symmetry.space_group_name_H-M   'P 1'
#
loop_
_entity.id
_entity.type
_entity.pdbx_description
1 polymer ?
#
loop_
_entity_poly.entity_id
_entity_poly.type
_entity_poly.pdbx_seq_one_letter_code
_entity_poly.pdbx_strand_id
1 'polypeptide(L)'
;MESPLPRLNNITVPIALSHTNSARIVQRWFVEDSEFSPTPATYRPLVNGEEAFKAVYEAIAKAEKSVEIICWGFQPSMYFIRDGSHPCIGELLRIKAANGVKVRILGWEMPFNSAGVAGEGNLPGKGVIRIKSRAMQSSTPDQYDYDRDWFSECAVSDGKAAERVKGKSPVFVSRGFSANERLEIKHWVKYEALDPNISVGMRLVLSASASHHQKSVLVDYELPSAVGFVMGHNSLDEYWDTDQHSALNREEGTKPEPYLGSRGSTPRQDISCMLSGPILHDVHQNFAIAWRKETGEDLLACRDCDPTSNRLQFQNGTRLMMQVLRTQAQVGQPKTNRKHKDDVGDHEKPVFDIQSGYMVAANNVTQFIYIENQYFRWPPLADHLKTLAGKYFKAGRKEPLYLFVVTNDTKDGVGMGTAKTQEMLASLGRAETIPAITKLRMIKEMKSEAPVRPRPDGPNDRAGQRKLDEWQAEMDRKTKEIETSNLVAKEVPGLKIHVCSLVARDLQDGQPWMPVYIHSKLMIVDDVYTTHGSANINTRSMMVDSELNICHEHPEFSQPLRRRLWDLHTMGQGVQDDPEEAFMEWDKIIKRNENSRHERLKPDTHLVQFYYSEATMTDLD
;
A
#
# COMPACT_ATOMS: atom_id res chain seq x y z
N MET A 1 12.49 28.44 44.93
CA MET A 1 12.98 28.43 43.54
C MET A 1 11.81 28.07 42.67
N GLU A 2 11.19 29.07 42.05
CA GLU A 2 10.13 28.87 41.06
C GLU A 2 10.72 28.13 39.86
N SER A 3 10.09 27.03 39.47
CA SER A 3 10.38 26.35 38.21
C SER A 3 10.11 27.32 37.06
N PRO A 4 11.09 27.61 36.18
CA PRO A 4 10.79 28.38 34.99
C PRO A 4 9.99 27.47 34.07
N LEU A 5 8.65 27.62 34.07
CA LEU A 5 7.85 27.19 32.93
C LEU A 5 8.50 27.81 31.68
N PRO A 6 8.79 27.04 30.62
CA PRO A 6 9.40 27.58 29.41
C PRO A 6 8.52 28.73 28.91
N ARG A 7 9.16 29.85 28.52
CA ARG A 7 8.45 31.00 27.93
C ARG A 7 7.52 30.46 26.84
N LEU A 8 6.22 30.67 27.00
CA LEU A 8 5.25 30.44 25.94
C LEU A 8 5.69 31.33 24.77
N ASN A 9 6.27 30.72 23.74
CA ASN A 9 6.57 31.43 22.50
C ASN A 9 5.22 31.78 21.87
N ASN A 10 4.89 33.06 21.81
CA ASN A 10 3.75 33.51 21.03
C ASN A 10 3.96 33.10 19.57
N ILE A 11 3.04 32.31 19.02
CA ILE A 11 3.00 32.00 17.59
C ILE A 11 2.21 33.13 16.92
N THR A 12 2.90 33.97 16.16
CA THR A 12 2.26 35.01 15.33
C THR A 12 2.18 34.51 13.90
N VAL A 13 0.96 34.36 13.38
CA VAL A 13 0.72 33.94 11.99
C VAL A 13 0.20 35.15 11.19
N PRO A 14 0.97 35.66 10.20
CA PRO A 14 0.47 36.70 9.31
C PRO A 14 -0.58 36.11 8.37
N ILE A 15 -1.78 36.68 8.36
CA ILE A 15 -2.85 36.29 7.44
C ILE A 15 -2.93 37.33 6.32
N ALA A 16 -2.61 36.91 5.10
CA ALA A 16 -2.90 37.71 3.91
C ALA A 16 -4.39 37.57 3.59
N LEU A 17 -5.20 38.54 4.04
CA LEU A 17 -6.67 38.52 3.88
C LEU A 17 -7.15 38.51 2.42
N SER A 18 -6.27 38.83 1.46
CA SER A 18 -6.53 38.65 0.03
C SER A 18 -6.46 37.19 -0.43
N HIS A 19 -5.92 36.28 0.40
CA HIS A 19 -5.75 34.85 0.10
C HIS A 19 -6.57 33.94 1.03
N THR A 20 -6.60 34.22 2.34
CA THR A 20 -7.34 33.42 3.33
C THR A 20 -7.80 34.30 4.51
N ASN A 21 -8.90 33.92 5.16
CA ASN A 21 -9.41 34.55 6.38
C ASN A 21 -9.19 33.68 7.63
N SER A 22 -8.44 32.57 7.51
CA SER A 22 -8.21 31.62 8.60
C SER A 22 -6.74 31.20 8.67
N ALA A 23 -6.31 30.82 9.88
CA ALA A 23 -5.04 30.14 10.14
C ALA A 23 -5.34 28.82 10.86
N ARG A 24 -4.61 27.75 10.51
CA ARG A 24 -4.71 26.44 11.18
C ARG A 24 -3.41 26.17 11.93
N ILE A 25 -3.53 25.77 13.19
CA ILE A 25 -2.42 25.27 13.99
C ILE A 25 -2.60 23.75 14.05
N VAL A 26 -1.60 23.02 13.58
CA VAL A 26 -1.60 21.56 13.53
C VAL A 26 -0.30 21.05 14.14
N GLN A 27 -0.26 19.81 14.65
CA GLN A 27 1.00 19.28 15.14
C GLN A 27 1.92 18.94 13.96
N ARG A 28 3.21 18.73 14.26
CA ARG A 28 4.25 18.48 13.25
C ARG A 28 4.19 17.09 12.61
N TRP A 29 3.06 16.38 12.68
CA TRP A 29 2.88 15.10 12.01
C TRP A 29 2.30 15.21 10.60
N PHE A 30 1.67 16.34 10.28
CA PHE A 30 1.15 16.59 8.96
C PHE A 30 2.21 17.12 8.00
N VAL A 31 2.03 16.82 6.72
CA VAL A 31 2.91 17.29 5.66
C VAL A 31 2.58 18.75 5.38
N GLU A 32 3.58 19.62 5.47
CA GLU A 32 3.49 21.02 5.08
C GLU A 32 3.58 21.14 3.54
N ASP A 33 2.94 22.16 2.96
CA ASP A 33 2.92 22.44 1.51
C ASP A 33 2.47 21.26 0.62
N SER A 34 1.70 20.31 1.17
CA SER A 34 1.05 19.23 0.42
C SER A 34 -0.17 19.70 -0.35
N GLU A 35 -0.68 18.88 -1.26
CA GLU A 35 -1.85 19.19 -2.08
C GLU A 35 -3.11 19.42 -1.24
N PHE A 36 -3.31 18.62 -0.19
CA PHE A 36 -4.41 18.77 0.74
C PHE A 36 -3.90 19.21 2.11
N SER A 37 -4.54 20.21 2.69
CA SER A 37 -4.26 20.65 4.06
C SER A 37 -4.93 19.73 5.08
N PRO A 38 -4.46 19.69 6.34
CA PRO A 38 -5.18 18.98 7.39
C PRO A 38 -6.58 19.57 7.59
N THR A 39 -7.58 18.70 7.63
CA THR A 39 -9.01 19.02 7.61
C THR A 39 -9.74 18.20 8.69
N PRO A 40 -10.74 18.78 9.39
CA PRO A 40 -11.54 18.03 10.37
C PRO A 40 -12.26 16.82 9.77
N ALA A 41 -12.33 15.74 10.55
CA ALA A 41 -13.00 14.51 10.17
C ALA A 41 -13.58 13.78 11.40
N THR A 42 -14.34 12.71 11.15
CA THR A 42 -14.34 11.52 12.02
C THR A 42 -13.64 10.37 11.30
N TYR A 43 -13.08 9.43 12.08
CA TYR A 43 -12.35 8.29 11.56
C TYR A 43 -12.83 6.99 12.20
N ARG A 44 -12.95 5.93 11.40
CA ARG A 44 -13.17 4.56 11.89
C ARG A 44 -12.31 3.58 11.08
N PRO A 45 -11.31 2.91 11.69
CA PRO A 45 -10.56 1.87 11.00
C PRO A 45 -11.45 0.65 10.74
N LEU A 46 -11.19 -0.05 9.65
CA LEU A 46 -11.88 -1.27 9.21
C LEU A 46 -10.82 -2.32 8.91
N VAL A 47 -10.77 -3.39 9.70
CA VAL A 47 -9.74 -4.43 9.57
C VAL A 47 -10.34 -5.62 8.82
N ASN A 48 -9.60 -6.10 7.82
CA ASN A 48 -9.98 -7.20 6.94
C ASN A 48 -11.27 -6.99 6.13
N GLY A 49 -11.46 -7.87 5.15
CA GLY A 49 -12.46 -7.68 4.10
C GLY A 49 -13.90 -7.72 4.60
N GLU A 50 -14.21 -8.61 5.53
CA GLU A 50 -15.57 -8.74 6.08
C GLU A 50 -16.07 -7.41 6.67
N GLU A 51 -15.28 -6.78 7.54
CA GLU A 51 -15.65 -5.51 8.16
C GLU A 51 -15.67 -4.37 7.13
N ALA A 52 -14.65 -4.28 6.27
CA ALA A 52 -14.51 -3.21 5.31
C ALA A 52 -15.62 -3.22 4.25
N PHE A 53 -15.87 -4.36 3.61
CA PHE A 53 -16.87 -4.48 2.57
C PHE A 53 -18.29 -4.37 3.11
N LYS A 54 -18.56 -4.89 4.31
CA LYS A 54 -19.86 -4.69 4.96
C LYS A 54 -20.15 -3.21 5.18
N ALA A 55 -19.19 -2.45 5.70
CA ALA A 55 -19.36 -1.02 5.94
C ALA A 55 -19.63 -0.24 4.63
N VAL A 56 -18.90 -0.56 3.55
CA VAL A 56 -19.12 0.04 2.23
C VAL A 56 -20.49 -0.33 1.67
N TYR A 57 -20.88 -1.61 1.75
CA TYR A 57 -22.17 -2.09 1.27
C TYR A 57 -23.33 -1.39 1.99
N GLU A 58 -23.28 -1.30 3.31
CA GLU A 58 -24.31 -0.65 4.11
C GLU A 58 -24.45 0.85 3.80
N ALA A 59 -23.33 1.54 3.51
CA ALA A 59 -23.36 2.92 3.06
C ALA A 59 -24.03 3.06 1.69
N ILE A 60 -23.62 2.24 0.70
CA ILE A 60 -24.20 2.26 -0.65
C ILE A 60 -25.69 1.90 -0.62
N ALA A 61 -26.09 0.92 0.20
CA ALA A 61 -27.48 0.53 0.36
C ALA A 61 -28.36 1.70 0.83
N LYS A 62 -27.82 2.55 1.71
CA LYS A 62 -28.50 3.76 2.23
C LYS A 62 -28.41 4.98 1.29
N ALA A 63 -27.61 4.93 0.23
CA ALA A 63 -27.36 6.08 -0.64
C ALA A 63 -28.66 6.67 -1.23
N GLU A 64 -28.81 7.99 -1.21
CA GLU A 64 -29.99 8.69 -1.73
C GLU A 64 -29.68 9.54 -2.97
N LYS A 65 -28.41 9.90 -3.16
CA LYS A 65 -28.01 10.89 -4.16
C LYS A 65 -26.89 10.42 -5.07
N SER A 66 -25.77 9.96 -4.52
CA SER A 66 -24.60 9.59 -5.32
C SER A 66 -23.79 8.46 -4.73
N VAL A 67 -23.12 7.72 -5.61
CA VAL A 67 -22.06 6.78 -5.26
C VAL A 67 -20.92 6.99 -6.25
N GLU A 68 -19.76 7.37 -5.75
CA GLU A 68 -18.53 7.51 -6.53
C GLU A 68 -17.49 6.49 -6.06
N ILE A 69 -16.95 5.69 -6.98
CA ILE A 69 -15.95 4.66 -6.69
C ILE A 69 -14.72 4.90 -7.57
N ILE A 70 -13.54 4.93 -6.96
CA ILE A 70 -12.25 4.85 -7.65
C ILE A 70 -11.57 3.56 -7.21
N CYS A 71 -11.05 2.79 -8.16
CA CYS A 71 -10.48 1.48 -7.86
C CYS A 71 -9.38 1.07 -8.84
N TRP A 72 -8.44 0.27 -8.34
CA TRP A 72 -7.55 -0.51 -9.19
C TRP A 72 -8.28 -1.72 -9.76
N GLY A 73 -8.97 -2.50 -8.91
CA GLY A 73 -9.76 -3.67 -9.32
C GLY A 73 -11.21 -3.63 -8.86
N PHE A 74 -12.11 -4.11 -9.72
CA PHE A 74 -13.55 -4.14 -9.50
C PHE A 74 -14.20 -5.36 -10.17
N GLN A 75 -14.81 -6.22 -9.35
CA GLN A 75 -15.59 -7.39 -9.76
C GLN A 75 -17.07 -7.15 -9.40
N PRO A 76 -17.94 -6.84 -10.37
CA PRO A 76 -19.37 -6.60 -10.12
C PRO A 76 -20.08 -7.76 -9.41
N SER A 77 -19.66 -9.00 -9.65
CA SER A 77 -20.23 -10.21 -9.05
C SER A 77 -19.76 -10.49 -7.62
N MET A 78 -18.87 -9.66 -7.05
CA MET A 78 -18.39 -9.84 -5.69
C MET A 78 -19.51 -9.62 -4.66
N TYR A 79 -19.60 -10.52 -3.69
CA TYR A 79 -20.48 -10.36 -2.52
C TYR A 79 -19.70 -9.67 -1.40
N PHE A 80 -20.12 -8.45 -1.04
CA PHE A 80 -19.53 -7.68 0.05
C PHE A 80 -19.98 -8.20 1.42
N ILE A 81 -21.26 -8.59 1.52
CA ILE A 81 -21.83 -9.32 2.67
C ILE A 81 -22.06 -10.76 2.22
N ARG A 82 -21.48 -11.72 2.94
CA ARG A 82 -21.54 -13.16 2.63
C ARG A 82 -22.43 -13.89 3.63
N ASP A 83 -23.74 -13.69 3.51
CA ASP A 83 -24.76 -14.32 4.37
C ASP A 83 -25.82 -15.12 3.59
N GLY A 84 -25.61 -15.32 2.29
CA GLY A 84 -26.54 -16.01 1.39
C GLY A 84 -27.84 -15.27 1.07
N SER A 85 -28.03 -14.02 1.51
CA SER A 85 -29.25 -13.26 1.26
C SER A 85 -29.02 -11.94 0.52
N HIS A 86 -27.89 -11.28 0.76
CA HIS A 86 -27.59 -10.00 0.12
C HIS A 86 -27.16 -10.17 -1.34
N PRO A 87 -27.58 -9.27 -2.25
CA PRO A 87 -27.09 -9.26 -3.63
C PRO A 87 -25.60 -8.90 -3.71
N CYS A 88 -24.96 -9.29 -4.81
CA CYS A 88 -23.62 -8.83 -5.14
C CYS A 88 -23.58 -7.31 -5.38
N ILE A 89 -22.37 -6.73 -5.32
CA ILE A 89 -22.20 -5.27 -5.38
C ILE A 89 -22.71 -4.67 -6.70
N GLY A 90 -22.52 -5.37 -7.82
CA GLY A 90 -22.99 -4.94 -9.13
C GLY A 90 -24.50 -4.79 -9.20
N GLU A 91 -25.23 -5.70 -8.54
CA GLU A 91 -26.69 -5.69 -8.49
C GLU A 91 -27.21 -4.59 -7.55
N LEU A 92 -26.59 -4.43 -6.38
CA LEU A 92 -26.91 -3.31 -5.50
C LEU A 92 -26.77 -1.97 -6.24
N LEU A 93 -25.68 -1.78 -6.99
CA LEU A 93 -25.45 -0.55 -7.75
C LEU A 93 -26.50 -0.33 -8.85
N ARG A 94 -26.95 -1.40 -9.53
CA ARG A 94 -28.09 -1.31 -10.48
C ARG A 94 -29.36 -0.86 -9.77
N ILE A 95 -29.69 -1.46 -8.62
CA ILE A 95 -30.86 -1.09 -7.82
C ILE A 95 -30.80 0.38 -7.40
N LYS A 96 -29.64 0.86 -6.92
CA LYS A 96 -29.45 2.27 -6.54
C LYS A 96 -29.62 3.19 -7.75
N ALA A 97 -29.02 2.87 -8.89
CA ALA A 97 -29.12 3.67 -10.10
C ALA A 97 -30.56 3.73 -10.64
N ALA A 98 -31.29 2.61 -10.62
CA ALA A 98 -32.69 2.53 -11.01
C ALA A 98 -33.60 3.41 -10.14
N ASN A 99 -33.26 3.54 -8.87
CA ASN A 99 -33.91 4.40 -7.88
C ASN A 99 -33.44 5.86 -7.92
N GLY A 100 -32.61 6.24 -8.89
CA GLY A 100 -32.23 7.64 -9.15
C GLY A 100 -30.90 8.09 -8.54
N VAL A 101 -30.19 7.22 -7.81
CA VAL A 101 -28.83 7.49 -7.31
C VAL A 101 -27.86 7.57 -8.47
N LYS A 102 -26.97 8.56 -8.47
CA LYS A 102 -25.94 8.72 -9.51
C LYS A 102 -24.72 7.88 -9.18
N VAL A 103 -24.54 6.77 -9.89
CA VAL A 103 -23.43 5.83 -9.68
C VAL A 103 -22.33 6.03 -10.73
N ARG A 104 -21.14 6.45 -10.29
CA ARG A 104 -19.95 6.68 -11.12
C ARG A 104 -18.78 5.83 -10.61
N ILE A 105 -18.15 5.08 -11.51
CA ILE A 105 -17.03 4.20 -11.17
C ILE A 105 -15.86 4.49 -12.12
N LEU A 106 -14.67 4.72 -11.57
CA LEU A 106 -13.41 4.85 -12.28
C LEU A 106 -12.53 3.65 -11.96
N GLY A 107 -12.27 2.81 -12.96
CA GLY A 107 -11.36 1.67 -12.83
C GLY A 107 -10.12 1.84 -13.68
N TRP A 108 -8.96 1.49 -13.12
CA TRP A 108 -7.73 1.39 -13.90
C TRP A 108 -7.84 0.29 -14.96
N GLU A 109 -7.42 0.56 -16.19
CA GLU A 109 -7.37 -0.47 -17.24
C GLU A 109 -6.05 -0.42 -18.00
N MET A 110 -5.36 -1.56 -18.06
CA MET A 110 -4.33 -1.78 -19.07
C MET A 110 -4.96 -2.07 -20.42
N PRO A 111 -4.33 -1.67 -21.54
CA PRO A 111 -4.82 -1.99 -22.87
C PRO A 111 -5.20 -3.47 -23.01
N PHE A 112 -6.41 -3.73 -23.53
CA PHE A 112 -6.97 -5.08 -23.69
C PHE A 112 -7.20 -5.86 -22.39
N ASN A 113 -7.39 -5.14 -21.26
CA ASN A 113 -7.62 -5.73 -19.94
C ASN A 113 -6.55 -6.79 -19.61
N SER A 114 -5.29 -6.39 -19.77
CA SER A 114 -4.12 -7.28 -19.76
C SER A 114 -3.32 -7.26 -18.46
N ALA A 115 -3.85 -6.67 -17.38
CA ALA A 115 -3.18 -6.62 -16.08
C ALA A 115 -2.73 -8.00 -15.59
N GLY A 116 -3.53 -9.04 -15.84
CA GLY A 116 -3.23 -10.42 -15.48
C GLY A 116 -2.02 -11.05 -16.19
N VAL A 117 -1.41 -10.36 -17.16
CA VAL A 117 -0.12 -10.76 -17.73
C VAL A 117 1.02 -10.57 -16.74
N ALA A 118 0.95 -9.54 -15.92
CA ALA A 118 1.97 -9.16 -14.94
C ALA A 118 1.59 -9.47 -13.48
N GLY A 119 0.40 -10.06 -13.25
CA GLY A 119 -0.08 -10.39 -11.90
C GLY A 119 -1.56 -10.73 -11.87
N GLU A 120 -2.30 -10.07 -10.98
CA GLU A 120 -3.74 -10.25 -10.78
C GLU A 120 -4.57 -9.53 -11.87
N GLY A 121 -5.58 -10.22 -12.40
CA GLY A 121 -6.57 -9.60 -13.29
C GLY A 121 -7.49 -8.67 -12.50
N ASN A 122 -7.57 -7.40 -12.89
CA ASN A 122 -8.22 -6.38 -12.07
C ASN A 122 -9.66 -6.05 -12.48
N LEU A 123 -10.06 -6.32 -13.72
CA LEU A 123 -11.42 -6.08 -14.23
C LEU A 123 -11.96 -7.35 -14.89
N PRO A 124 -12.23 -8.43 -14.14
CA PRO A 124 -12.67 -9.70 -14.71
C PRO A 124 -13.90 -9.48 -15.61
N GLY A 125 -13.86 -10.01 -16.83
CA GLY A 125 -15.00 -9.97 -17.75
C GLY A 125 -15.15 -8.69 -18.59
N LYS A 126 -14.41 -7.62 -18.30
CA LYS A 126 -14.50 -6.35 -19.06
C LYS A 126 -13.84 -6.42 -20.45
N GLY A 127 -14.49 -5.79 -21.44
CA GLY A 127 -13.94 -5.55 -22.79
C GLY A 127 -14.18 -6.69 -23.78
N VAL A 128 -13.93 -6.51 -25.09
CA VAL A 128 -14.09 -7.61 -26.08
C VAL A 128 -12.85 -8.50 -26.12
N ILE A 129 -11.67 -7.87 -26.18
CA ILE A 129 -10.37 -8.52 -26.09
C ILE A 129 -9.95 -8.52 -24.62
N ARG A 130 -9.62 -9.69 -24.07
CA ARG A 130 -9.30 -9.89 -22.65
C ARG A 130 -8.12 -10.84 -22.51
N ILE A 131 -6.96 -10.33 -22.15
CA ILE A 131 -5.75 -11.16 -22.02
C ILE A 131 -5.50 -11.47 -20.55
N LYS A 132 -5.66 -12.73 -20.15
CA LYS A 132 -5.48 -13.17 -18.75
C LYS A 132 -6.32 -12.38 -17.72
N SER A 133 -7.51 -11.90 -18.10
CA SER A 133 -8.39 -11.11 -17.23
C SER A 133 -8.91 -11.82 -15.97
N ARG A 134 -8.63 -13.12 -15.79
CA ARG A 134 -8.94 -13.92 -14.58
C ARG A 134 -7.69 -14.43 -13.86
N ALA A 135 -6.50 -13.95 -14.22
CA ALA A 135 -5.29 -14.40 -13.56
C ALA A 135 -5.37 -14.12 -12.05
N MET A 136 -5.06 -15.14 -11.24
CA MET A 136 -5.11 -15.10 -9.76
C MET A 136 -6.51 -14.83 -9.19
N GLN A 137 -7.57 -14.94 -10.00
CA GLN A 137 -8.95 -14.78 -9.57
C GLN A 137 -9.61 -16.13 -9.31
N SER A 138 -10.45 -16.18 -8.28
CA SER A 138 -11.21 -17.33 -7.77
C SER A 138 -12.69 -17.26 -8.15
N SER A 139 -13.08 -16.30 -9.00
CA SER A 139 -14.45 -16.15 -9.49
C SER A 139 -14.94 -17.42 -10.20
N THR A 140 -16.19 -17.80 -9.94
CA THR A 140 -16.85 -18.92 -10.63
C THR A 140 -17.17 -18.58 -12.10
N PRO A 141 -17.49 -19.57 -12.96
CA PRO A 141 -18.00 -19.29 -14.31
C PRO A 141 -19.21 -18.35 -14.31
N ASP A 142 -20.18 -18.57 -13.43
CA ASP A 142 -21.40 -17.76 -13.34
C ASP A 142 -21.11 -16.32 -12.92
N GLN A 143 -20.20 -16.13 -11.95
CA GLN A 143 -19.72 -14.80 -11.57
C GLN A 143 -19.05 -14.09 -12.74
N TYR A 144 -18.21 -14.81 -13.49
CA TYR A 144 -17.51 -14.24 -14.62
C TYR A 144 -18.46 -13.86 -15.78
N ASP A 145 -19.49 -14.65 -16.05
CA ASP A 145 -20.51 -14.30 -17.03
C ASP A 145 -21.37 -13.11 -16.57
N TYR A 146 -21.73 -13.05 -15.28
CA TYR A 146 -22.36 -11.86 -14.70
C TYR A 146 -21.48 -10.62 -14.86
N ASP A 147 -20.18 -10.71 -14.57
CA ASP A 147 -19.24 -9.59 -14.71
C ASP A 147 -19.20 -9.08 -16.16
N ARG A 148 -19.15 -10.00 -17.13
CA ARG A 148 -19.17 -9.67 -18.57
C ARG A 148 -20.44 -8.92 -18.95
N ASP A 149 -21.59 -9.41 -18.52
CA ASP A 149 -22.88 -8.79 -18.82
C ASP A 149 -22.98 -7.42 -18.15
N TRP A 150 -22.58 -7.31 -16.88
CA TRP A 150 -22.55 -6.06 -16.16
C TRP A 150 -21.65 -5.02 -16.83
N PHE A 151 -20.43 -5.38 -17.24
CA PHE A 151 -19.54 -4.46 -17.95
C PHE A 151 -20.07 -4.11 -19.34
N SER A 152 -20.73 -5.03 -20.05
CA SER A 152 -21.33 -4.71 -21.35
C SER A 152 -22.42 -3.64 -21.25
N GLU A 153 -23.14 -3.62 -20.12
CA GLU A 153 -24.20 -2.66 -19.83
C GLU A 153 -23.66 -1.34 -19.26
N CYS A 154 -22.70 -1.41 -18.34
CA CYS A 154 -22.31 -0.26 -17.52
C CYS A 154 -21.02 0.43 -18.01
N ALA A 155 -20.13 -0.27 -18.72
CA ALA A 155 -18.91 0.33 -19.22
C ALA A 155 -19.19 1.20 -20.45
N VAL A 156 -18.66 2.42 -20.42
CA VAL A 156 -18.84 3.38 -21.50
C VAL A 156 -17.51 3.99 -21.89
N SER A 157 -17.41 4.43 -23.15
CA SER A 157 -16.33 5.29 -23.56
C SER A 157 -16.48 6.67 -22.91
N ASP A 158 -15.44 7.10 -22.23
CA ASP A 158 -15.03 8.44 -21.81
C ASP A 158 -16.02 9.57 -22.21
N GLY A 159 -16.04 9.98 -23.49
CA GLY A 159 -16.84 11.11 -23.97
C GLY A 159 -18.37 10.95 -23.93
N LYS A 160 -18.90 9.74 -23.67
CA LYS A 160 -20.35 9.48 -23.53
C LYS A 160 -20.79 9.30 -22.08
N ALA A 161 -19.84 9.27 -21.14
CA ALA A 161 -20.13 8.95 -19.75
C ALA A 161 -21.04 9.99 -19.08
N ALA A 162 -20.77 11.28 -19.28
CA ALA A 162 -21.54 12.37 -18.67
C ALA A 162 -23.04 12.32 -19.03
N GLU A 163 -23.38 11.92 -20.26
CA GLU A 163 -24.77 11.74 -20.69
C GLU A 163 -25.38 10.46 -20.07
N ARG A 164 -24.63 9.36 -20.06
CA ARG A 164 -25.09 8.07 -19.53
C ARG A 164 -25.43 8.15 -18.04
N VAL A 165 -24.67 8.91 -17.25
CA VAL A 165 -24.92 9.09 -15.80
C VAL A 165 -26.27 9.76 -15.54
N LYS A 166 -26.82 10.53 -16.48
CA LYS A 166 -28.17 11.10 -16.35
C LYS A 166 -29.26 10.03 -16.37
N GLY A 167 -28.97 8.84 -16.93
CA GLY A 167 -29.84 7.69 -16.94
C GLY A 167 -30.02 7.00 -15.58
N LYS A 168 -30.48 5.74 -15.65
CA LYS A 168 -30.85 4.88 -14.51
C LYS A 168 -29.95 3.64 -14.37
N SER A 169 -28.78 3.65 -14.99
CA SER A 169 -27.80 2.56 -14.91
C SER A 169 -26.48 3.06 -14.32
N PRO A 170 -25.71 2.19 -13.65
CA PRO A 170 -24.34 2.51 -13.26
C PRO A 170 -23.47 2.88 -14.45
N VAL A 171 -22.48 3.73 -14.22
CA VAL A 171 -21.53 4.13 -15.25
C VAL A 171 -20.12 3.80 -14.81
N PHE A 172 -19.49 2.91 -15.55
CA PHE A 172 -18.08 2.55 -15.39
C PHE A 172 -17.26 3.19 -16.51
N VAL A 173 -16.21 3.92 -16.12
CA VAL A 173 -15.24 4.54 -17.03
C VAL A 173 -13.86 4.00 -16.71
N SER A 174 -13.11 3.71 -17.77
CA SER A 174 -11.75 3.17 -17.65
C SER A 174 -10.77 4.33 -17.61
N ARG A 175 -9.67 4.19 -16.88
CA ARG A 175 -8.62 5.21 -16.85
C ARG A 175 -7.24 4.61 -16.97
N GLY A 176 -6.34 5.34 -17.60
CA GLY A 176 -4.97 4.93 -17.85
C GLY A 176 -4.01 6.11 -17.99
N PHE A 177 -2.79 5.79 -18.40
CA PHE A 177 -1.72 6.78 -18.59
C PHE A 177 -1.40 6.91 -20.08
N SER A 178 -1.41 8.15 -20.56
CA SER A 178 -0.93 8.51 -21.88
C SER A 178 0.59 8.32 -22.00
N ALA A 179 1.11 8.31 -23.23
CA ALA A 179 2.55 8.22 -23.47
C ALA A 179 3.32 9.38 -22.82
N ASN A 180 2.75 10.60 -22.83
CA ASN A 180 3.37 11.77 -22.23
C ASN A 180 3.46 11.65 -20.70
N GLU A 181 2.38 11.23 -20.04
CA GLU A 181 2.38 11.02 -18.58
C GLU A 181 3.40 9.95 -18.17
N ARG A 182 3.55 8.88 -18.97
CA ARG A 182 4.57 7.85 -18.73
C ARG A 182 5.99 8.40 -18.85
N LEU A 183 6.25 9.27 -19.84
CA LEU A 183 7.53 9.95 -20.00
C LEU A 183 7.82 10.91 -18.84
N GLU A 184 6.81 11.62 -18.35
CA GLU A 184 6.91 12.50 -17.19
C GLU A 184 7.22 11.73 -15.90
N ILE A 185 6.51 10.62 -15.63
CA ILE A 185 6.82 9.71 -14.52
C ILE A 185 8.30 9.29 -14.57
N LYS A 186 8.78 8.88 -15.76
CA LYS A 186 10.18 8.48 -15.94
C LYS A 186 11.15 9.62 -15.64
N HIS A 187 10.79 10.85 -15.99
CA HIS A 187 11.56 12.05 -15.69
C HIS A 187 11.67 12.25 -14.18
N TRP A 188 10.55 12.26 -13.46
CA TRP A 188 10.56 12.50 -12.01
C TRP A 188 11.28 11.40 -11.24
N VAL A 189 11.10 10.13 -11.59
CA VAL A 189 11.87 9.02 -10.97
C VAL A 189 13.37 9.19 -11.19
N LYS A 190 13.81 9.79 -12.31
CA LYS A 190 15.23 10.01 -12.57
C LYS A 190 15.84 11.13 -11.70
N TYR A 191 15.09 12.19 -11.44
CA TYR A 191 15.65 13.43 -10.89
C TYR A 191 15.23 13.71 -9.44
N GLU A 192 14.10 13.19 -8.98
CA GLU A 192 13.51 13.49 -7.67
C GLU A 192 13.47 12.27 -6.73
N ALA A 193 13.92 11.09 -7.19
CA ALA A 193 13.85 9.90 -6.37
C ALA A 193 14.81 9.96 -5.18
N LEU A 194 14.28 9.66 -3.99
CA LEU A 194 15.10 9.53 -2.78
C LEU A 194 15.97 8.26 -2.79
N ASP A 195 15.61 7.24 -3.56
CA ASP A 195 16.46 6.07 -3.79
C ASP A 195 17.49 6.39 -4.89
N PRO A 196 18.78 6.54 -4.55
CA PRO A 196 19.81 6.86 -5.52
C PRO A 196 20.15 5.66 -6.43
N ASN A 197 19.71 4.46 -6.07
CA ASN A 197 20.12 3.19 -6.68
C ASN A 197 19.04 2.61 -7.61
N ILE A 198 18.31 3.45 -8.35
CA ILE A 198 17.31 2.99 -9.33
C ILE A 198 17.97 2.80 -10.71
N SER A 199 18.06 1.56 -11.17
CA SER A 199 18.68 1.24 -12.46
C SER A 199 17.93 1.83 -13.67
N VAL A 200 18.63 2.01 -14.81
CA VAL A 200 18.01 2.52 -16.05
C VAL A 200 16.86 1.63 -16.51
N GLY A 201 17.06 0.31 -16.46
CA GLY A 201 16.04 -0.67 -16.83
C GLY A 201 14.83 -0.59 -15.91
N MET A 202 15.07 -0.43 -14.61
CA MET A 202 14.00 -0.30 -13.63
C MET A 202 13.13 0.95 -13.87
N ARG A 203 13.75 2.10 -14.17
CA ARG A 203 13.00 3.32 -14.54
C ARG A 203 12.10 3.13 -15.76
N LEU A 204 12.53 2.32 -16.73
CA LEU A 204 11.72 2.01 -17.91
C LEU A 204 10.50 1.15 -17.53
N VAL A 205 10.70 0.14 -16.69
CA VAL A 205 9.62 -0.75 -16.22
C VAL A 205 8.60 -0.01 -15.37
N LEU A 206 9.02 0.85 -14.45
CA LEU A 206 8.14 1.70 -13.66
C LEU A 206 7.24 2.56 -14.56
N SER A 207 7.84 3.29 -15.49
CA SER A 207 7.13 4.15 -16.45
C SER A 207 6.14 3.37 -17.33
N ALA A 208 6.54 2.21 -17.84
CA ALA A 208 5.71 1.38 -18.72
C ALA A 208 4.57 0.65 -17.98
N SER A 209 4.73 0.38 -16.69
CA SER A 209 3.78 -0.40 -15.89
C SER A 209 2.90 0.44 -14.96
N ALA A 210 3.13 1.76 -14.88
CA ALA A 210 2.40 2.68 -14.00
C ALA A 210 0.89 2.41 -13.99
N SER A 211 0.34 2.35 -12.78
CA SER A 211 -1.03 1.97 -12.51
C SER A 211 -1.78 3.00 -11.68
N HIS A 212 -3.10 3.03 -11.88
CA HIS A 212 -3.97 3.83 -11.04
C HIS A 212 -4.39 3.00 -9.83
N HIS A 213 -3.69 3.16 -8.72
CA HIS A 213 -3.76 2.24 -7.58
C HIS A 213 -4.60 2.78 -6.39
N GLN A 214 -5.19 3.97 -6.53
CA GLN A 214 -6.14 4.56 -5.58
C GLN A 214 -7.39 3.70 -5.39
N LYS A 215 -7.86 3.61 -4.15
CA LYS A 215 -9.10 2.90 -3.78
C LYS A 215 -9.88 3.76 -2.79
N SER A 216 -10.99 4.33 -3.25
CA SER A 216 -11.89 5.11 -2.40
C SER A 216 -13.33 5.00 -2.87
N VAL A 217 -14.24 5.16 -1.91
CA VAL A 217 -15.68 5.20 -2.16
C VAL A 217 -16.22 6.46 -1.49
N LEU A 218 -17.11 7.18 -2.16
CA LEU A 218 -17.82 8.33 -1.61
C LEU A 218 -19.32 8.12 -1.84
N VAL A 219 -20.10 8.31 -0.79
CA VAL A 219 -21.55 8.14 -0.82
C VAL A 219 -22.21 9.44 -0.42
N ASP A 220 -23.16 9.86 -1.25
CA ASP A 220 -24.01 11.03 -1.04
C ASP A 220 -23.22 12.29 -0.73
N TYR A 221 -22.16 12.56 -1.49
CA TYR A 221 -21.29 13.71 -1.25
C TYR A 221 -22.06 15.02 -1.15
N GLU A 222 -23.20 15.17 -1.82
CA GLU A 222 -24.05 16.36 -1.78
C GLU A 222 -24.91 16.49 -0.52
N LEU A 223 -25.05 15.45 0.29
CA LEU A 223 -25.94 15.43 1.45
C LEU A 223 -25.18 15.60 2.78
N PRO A 224 -25.86 16.02 3.86
CA PRO A 224 -25.28 16.05 5.20
C PRO A 224 -24.86 14.68 5.73
N SER A 225 -25.51 13.62 5.27
CA SER A 225 -25.24 12.21 5.62
C SER A 225 -24.04 11.61 4.91
N ALA A 226 -23.27 12.41 4.14
CA ALA A 226 -22.16 11.93 3.34
C ALA A 226 -21.14 11.12 4.16
N VAL A 227 -20.67 10.03 3.57
CA VAL A 227 -19.61 9.19 4.12
C VAL A 227 -18.63 8.82 3.02
N GLY A 228 -17.37 8.66 3.39
CA GLY A 228 -16.30 8.26 2.47
C GLY A 228 -15.47 7.13 3.03
N PHE A 229 -14.73 6.48 2.14
CA PHE A 229 -13.85 5.37 2.45
C PHE A 229 -12.53 5.56 1.72
N VAL A 230 -11.42 5.34 2.42
CA VAL A 230 -10.08 5.19 1.81
C VAL A 230 -9.60 3.79 2.17
N MET A 231 -9.18 3.04 1.16
CA MET A 231 -9.11 1.58 1.25
C MET A 231 -7.73 1.06 0.84
N GLY A 232 -7.24 0.04 1.54
CA GLY A 232 -6.21 -0.87 1.03
C GLY A 232 -6.80 -1.94 0.10
N HIS A 233 -8.03 -2.35 0.37
CA HIS A 233 -8.71 -3.47 -0.29
C HIS A 233 -9.11 -3.18 -1.74
N ASN A 234 -8.83 -4.13 -2.64
CA ASN A 234 -9.46 -4.17 -3.97
C ASN A 234 -10.86 -4.78 -3.88
N SER A 235 -11.79 -4.36 -4.73
CA SER A 235 -13.13 -4.96 -4.80
C SER A 235 -13.12 -6.21 -5.69
N LEU A 236 -12.32 -7.21 -5.29
CA LEU A 236 -12.18 -8.53 -5.93
C LEU A 236 -12.39 -9.62 -4.87
N ASP A 237 -12.90 -10.78 -5.26
CA ASP A 237 -13.32 -11.84 -4.32
C ASP A 237 -12.21 -12.32 -3.38
N GLU A 238 -10.95 -12.24 -3.82
CA GLU A 238 -9.76 -12.67 -3.05
C GLU A 238 -9.53 -11.82 -1.79
N TYR A 239 -10.09 -10.60 -1.75
CA TYR A 239 -9.85 -9.62 -0.69
C TYR A 239 -10.87 -9.72 0.44
N TRP A 240 -11.91 -10.53 0.28
CA TRP A 240 -12.82 -10.82 1.37
C TRP A 240 -12.20 -11.87 2.28
N ASP A 241 -11.97 -11.48 3.53
CA ASP A 241 -11.53 -12.38 4.58
C ASP A 241 -11.99 -11.93 5.97
N THR A 242 -11.82 -12.81 6.94
CA THR A 242 -12.15 -12.58 8.35
C THR A 242 -10.89 -12.53 9.20
N ASP A 243 -11.01 -12.05 10.44
CA ASP A 243 -9.93 -12.04 11.43
C ASP A 243 -9.41 -13.46 11.77
N GLN A 244 -10.11 -14.54 11.39
CA GLN A 244 -9.63 -15.91 11.63
C GLN A 244 -8.49 -16.32 10.69
N HIS A 245 -8.36 -15.68 9.52
CA HIS A 245 -7.38 -16.03 8.47
C HIS A 245 -7.31 -17.53 8.18
N SER A 246 -8.48 -18.17 8.07
CA SER A 246 -8.59 -19.62 7.93
C SER A 246 -7.96 -20.12 6.63
N ALA A 247 -7.10 -21.14 6.71
CA ALA A 247 -6.54 -21.83 5.55
C ALA A 247 -7.45 -22.94 5.00
N LEU A 248 -8.56 -23.25 5.69
CA LEU A 248 -9.51 -24.26 5.26
C LEU A 248 -10.30 -23.77 4.05
N ASN A 249 -10.71 -24.72 3.19
CA ASN A 249 -11.56 -24.45 2.02
C ASN A 249 -10.97 -23.45 1.01
N ARG A 250 -9.64 -23.44 0.85
CA ARG A 250 -8.94 -22.54 -0.08
C ARG A 250 -8.62 -23.21 -1.42
N GLU A 251 -8.76 -24.53 -1.54
CA GLU A 251 -8.48 -25.30 -2.76
C GLU A 251 -9.69 -25.38 -3.70
N GLU A 252 -9.44 -25.48 -5.00
CA GLU A 252 -10.50 -25.65 -6.00
C GLU A 252 -11.35 -26.89 -5.69
N GLY A 253 -12.67 -26.76 -5.81
CA GLY A 253 -13.64 -27.79 -5.40
C GLY A 253 -13.97 -27.82 -3.89
N THR A 254 -13.19 -27.16 -3.04
CA THR A 254 -13.51 -26.99 -1.60
C THR A 254 -13.95 -25.58 -1.23
N LYS A 255 -13.69 -24.60 -2.11
CA LYS A 255 -14.07 -23.19 -1.89
C LYS A 255 -15.56 -23.06 -1.59
N PRO A 256 -15.95 -22.29 -0.56
CA PRO A 256 -17.36 -22.04 -0.26
C PRO A 256 -18.01 -21.27 -1.40
N GLU A 257 -19.33 -21.36 -1.55
CA GLU A 257 -20.06 -20.53 -2.51
C GLU A 257 -19.73 -19.03 -2.35
N PRO A 258 -19.75 -18.22 -3.44
CA PRO A 258 -19.37 -16.80 -3.42
C PRO A 258 -20.00 -15.94 -2.31
N TYR A 259 -21.18 -16.33 -1.83
CA TYR A 259 -21.97 -15.63 -0.83
C TYR A 259 -21.87 -16.23 0.58
N LEU A 260 -20.95 -17.16 0.87
CA LEU A 260 -20.86 -17.87 2.17
C LEU A 260 -19.54 -17.78 2.94
N GLY A 261 -18.43 -17.33 2.34
CA GLY A 261 -17.16 -17.23 3.08
C GLY A 261 -15.96 -16.93 2.19
N SER A 262 -14.75 -16.91 2.75
CA SER A 262 -13.51 -16.54 2.07
C SER A 262 -13.19 -17.47 0.89
N ARG A 263 -12.72 -16.89 -0.23
CA ARG A 263 -12.48 -17.63 -1.49
C ARG A 263 -11.09 -17.44 -2.09
N GLY A 264 -10.30 -16.48 -1.60
CA GLY A 264 -8.91 -16.31 -2.06
C GLY A 264 -8.10 -17.59 -1.92
N SER A 265 -7.05 -17.75 -2.72
CA SER A 265 -6.13 -18.90 -2.64
C SER A 265 -5.35 -18.95 -1.33
N THR A 266 -5.18 -17.80 -0.69
CA THR A 266 -4.61 -17.63 0.64
C THR A 266 -5.49 -16.69 1.45
N PRO A 267 -5.40 -16.72 2.80
CA PRO A 267 -6.02 -15.70 3.62
C PRO A 267 -5.40 -14.33 3.36
N ARG A 268 -6.14 -13.24 3.60
CA ARG A 268 -5.64 -11.86 3.37
C ARG A 268 -5.84 -10.93 4.57
N GLN A 269 -4.75 -10.31 5.00
CA GLN A 269 -4.71 -9.25 6.01
C GLN A 269 -4.67 -7.88 5.31
N ASP A 270 -5.63 -6.99 5.61
CA ASP A 270 -5.68 -5.66 5.00
C ASP A 270 -6.44 -4.64 5.87
N ILE A 271 -6.34 -3.35 5.56
CA ILE A 271 -6.94 -2.26 6.32
C ILE A 271 -7.59 -1.21 5.41
N SER A 272 -8.73 -0.69 5.86
CA SER A 272 -9.44 0.45 5.25
C SER A 272 -9.94 1.38 6.36
N CYS A 273 -10.57 2.49 6.00
CA CYS A 273 -11.30 3.31 6.95
C CYS A 273 -12.58 3.88 6.38
N MET A 274 -13.48 4.25 7.28
CA MET A 274 -14.64 5.09 7.02
C MET A 274 -14.39 6.51 7.57
N LEU A 275 -14.81 7.51 6.82
CA LEU A 275 -14.60 8.93 7.07
C LEU A 275 -15.91 9.70 6.99
N SER A 276 -16.02 10.79 7.75
CA SER A 276 -17.09 11.77 7.58
C SER A 276 -16.65 13.19 7.95
N GLY A 277 -17.48 14.18 7.62
CA GLY A 277 -17.20 15.59 7.84
C GLY A 277 -16.41 16.24 6.71
N PRO A 278 -15.80 17.41 6.95
CA PRO A 278 -15.17 18.23 5.91
C PRO A 278 -14.09 17.54 5.07
N ILE A 279 -13.38 16.53 5.60
CA ILE A 279 -12.36 15.74 4.87
C ILE A 279 -12.91 15.11 3.58
N LEU A 280 -14.23 14.89 3.49
CA LEU A 280 -14.87 14.34 2.29
C LEU A 280 -14.77 15.28 1.08
N HIS A 281 -14.51 16.58 1.31
CA HIS A 281 -14.20 17.51 0.24
C HIS A 281 -12.90 17.13 -0.49
N ASP A 282 -11.85 16.77 0.27
CA ASP A 282 -10.55 16.39 -0.28
C ASP A 282 -10.66 15.05 -1.06
N VAL A 283 -11.41 14.09 -0.51
CA VAL A 283 -11.71 12.82 -1.18
C VAL A 283 -12.54 13.05 -2.45
N HIS A 284 -13.52 13.95 -2.41
CA HIS A 284 -14.32 14.33 -3.58
C HIS A 284 -13.46 15.00 -4.65
N GLN A 285 -12.59 15.93 -4.26
CA GLN A 285 -11.73 16.64 -5.19
C GLN A 285 -10.81 15.67 -5.94
N ASN A 286 -10.22 14.70 -5.24
CA ASN A 286 -9.45 13.61 -5.87
C ASN A 286 -10.28 12.87 -6.94
N PHE A 287 -11.52 12.47 -6.62
CA PHE A 287 -12.39 11.79 -7.58
C PHE A 287 -12.79 12.70 -8.74
N ALA A 288 -13.24 13.92 -8.46
CA ALA A 288 -13.79 14.85 -9.42
C ALA A 288 -12.76 15.29 -10.47
N ILE A 289 -11.50 15.51 -10.06
CA ILE A 289 -10.39 15.80 -10.98
C ILE A 289 -10.16 14.62 -11.92
N ALA A 290 -10.09 13.40 -11.38
CA ALA A 290 -9.91 12.20 -12.19
C ALA A 290 -11.09 11.97 -13.13
N TRP A 291 -12.32 12.13 -12.64
CA TRP A 291 -13.54 11.96 -13.44
C TRP A 291 -13.61 12.96 -14.58
N ARG A 292 -13.30 14.22 -14.31
CA ARG A 292 -13.28 15.27 -15.32
C ARG A 292 -12.25 14.99 -16.41
N LYS A 293 -11.06 14.50 -16.04
CA LYS A 293 -10.01 14.14 -17.00
C LYS A 293 -10.52 13.10 -18.00
N GLU A 294 -11.19 12.06 -17.51
CA GLU A 294 -11.62 10.94 -18.37
C GLU A 294 -12.96 11.19 -19.07
N THR A 295 -13.84 12.06 -18.54
CA THR A 295 -15.23 12.19 -19.06
C THR A 295 -15.60 13.59 -19.53
N GLY A 296 -14.84 14.61 -19.14
CA GLY A 296 -15.17 16.01 -19.35
C GLY A 296 -16.24 16.58 -18.40
N GLU A 297 -16.91 15.77 -17.57
CA GLU A 297 -17.90 16.25 -16.58
C GLU A 297 -17.20 16.96 -15.42
N ASP A 298 -17.52 18.24 -15.21
CA ASP A 298 -16.91 19.07 -14.18
C ASP A 298 -17.71 19.04 -12.87
N LEU A 299 -17.53 17.97 -12.09
CA LEU A 299 -18.22 17.80 -10.80
C LEU A 299 -17.87 18.88 -9.77
N LEU A 300 -16.67 19.48 -9.87
CA LEU A 300 -16.25 20.58 -9.00
C LEU A 300 -17.07 21.86 -9.26
N ALA A 301 -17.38 22.14 -10.52
CA ALA A 301 -18.22 23.28 -10.89
C ALA A 301 -19.72 23.01 -10.67
N CYS A 302 -20.16 21.75 -10.82
CA CYS A 302 -21.57 21.38 -10.72
C CYS A 302 -22.08 21.17 -9.29
N ARG A 303 -21.18 21.03 -8.30
CA ARG A 303 -21.54 20.79 -6.90
C ARG A 303 -21.06 21.96 -6.05
N ASP A 304 -21.79 22.25 -4.97
CA ASP A 304 -21.30 23.16 -3.93
C ASP A 304 -20.09 22.51 -3.24
N CYS A 305 -18.93 22.90 -3.74
CA CYS A 305 -17.61 22.44 -3.37
C CYS A 305 -16.92 23.47 -2.47
N ASP A 306 -17.66 24.33 -1.77
CA ASP A 306 -17.06 25.24 -0.80
C ASP A 306 -16.56 24.44 0.43
N PRO A 307 -15.23 24.34 0.68
CA PRO A 307 -14.69 23.63 1.84
C PRO A 307 -15.04 24.31 3.17
N THR A 308 -15.53 25.55 3.14
CA THR A 308 -16.05 26.26 4.33
C THR A 308 -17.53 25.97 4.59
N SER A 309 -18.19 25.22 3.70
CA SER A 309 -19.57 24.82 3.86
C SER A 309 -19.73 23.85 5.03
N ASN A 310 -20.64 24.18 5.95
CA ASN A 310 -21.05 23.29 7.04
C ASN A 310 -22.00 22.17 6.57
N ARG A 311 -22.08 21.91 5.27
CA ARG A 311 -22.99 20.90 4.70
C ARG A 311 -22.60 19.49 5.11
N LEU A 312 -21.32 19.15 5.06
CA LEU A 312 -20.80 17.82 5.39
C LEU A 312 -20.75 17.65 6.91
N GLN A 313 -21.68 16.84 7.45
CA GLN A 313 -21.77 16.64 8.89
C GLN A 313 -20.86 15.50 9.35
N PHE A 314 -20.37 15.65 10.58
CA PHE A 314 -19.73 14.56 11.29
C PHE A 314 -20.79 13.52 11.63
N GLN A 315 -20.57 12.28 11.20
CA GLN A 315 -21.27 11.11 11.72
C GLN A 315 -20.78 10.81 13.15
N ASN A 316 -21.40 9.85 13.83
CA ASN A 316 -21.03 9.49 15.21
C ASN A 316 -19.53 9.15 15.33
N GLY A 317 -18.86 9.72 16.33
CA GLY A 317 -17.46 9.43 16.65
C GLY A 317 -16.69 10.66 17.14
N THR A 318 -15.47 10.43 17.60
CA THR A 318 -14.55 11.50 18.01
C THR A 318 -14.07 12.29 16.79
N ARG A 319 -14.12 13.62 16.89
CA ARG A 319 -13.64 14.53 15.85
C ARG A 319 -12.12 14.68 15.99
N LEU A 320 -11.43 14.64 14.87
CA LEU A 320 -9.98 14.77 14.80
C LEU A 320 -9.56 15.54 13.55
N MET A 321 -8.30 15.97 13.51
CA MET A 321 -7.67 16.46 12.30
C MET A 321 -7.12 15.28 11.51
N MET A 322 -7.35 15.28 10.20
CA MET A 322 -6.81 14.30 9.26
C MET A 322 -6.27 15.01 8.03
N GLN A 323 -5.39 14.35 7.28
CA GLN A 323 -4.89 14.86 6.01
C GLN A 323 -4.96 13.76 4.95
N VAL A 324 -5.41 14.13 3.75
CA VAL A 324 -5.30 13.28 2.56
C VAL A 324 -3.91 13.47 1.97
N LEU A 325 -3.21 12.38 1.66
CA LEU A 325 -1.90 12.38 1.00
C LEU A 325 -1.99 11.60 -0.30
N ARG A 326 -1.40 12.13 -1.39
CA ARG A 326 -1.37 11.44 -2.69
C ARG A 326 0.06 11.23 -3.19
N THR A 327 0.20 10.22 -4.02
CA THR A 327 1.25 10.14 -5.02
C THR A 327 0.56 10.32 -6.36
N GLN A 328 0.95 11.31 -7.15
CA GLN A 328 0.42 11.53 -8.50
C GLN A 328 1.38 12.36 -9.35
N ALA A 329 2.44 11.72 -9.84
CA ALA A 329 3.56 12.39 -10.52
C ALA A 329 3.16 13.21 -11.77
N GLN A 330 2.07 12.83 -12.42
CA GLN A 330 1.59 13.41 -13.68
C GLN A 330 0.58 14.55 -13.49
N VAL A 331 0.21 14.88 -12.25
CA VAL A 331 -0.64 16.03 -11.92
C VAL A 331 0.16 16.91 -11.00
N GLY A 332 1.11 17.66 -11.56
CA GLY A 332 1.78 18.69 -10.77
C GLY A 332 0.99 20.00 -10.77
N GLN A 333 1.44 20.97 -9.97
CA GLN A 333 0.82 22.30 -9.95
C GLN A 333 1.17 23.06 -11.24
N PRO A 334 0.22 23.70 -11.94
CA PRO A 334 0.52 24.47 -13.15
C PRO A 334 1.53 25.59 -12.87
N LYS A 335 2.53 25.81 -13.74
CA LYS A 335 3.55 26.87 -13.59
C LYS A 335 2.99 28.31 -13.60
N THR A 336 1.71 28.50 -13.89
CA THR A 336 1.10 29.84 -13.92
C THR A 336 -0.30 29.84 -13.32
N ASN A 337 -0.70 30.97 -12.72
CA ASN A 337 -2.07 31.24 -12.27
C ASN A 337 -3.11 31.31 -13.42
N ARG A 338 -2.74 30.95 -14.67
CA ARG A 338 -3.66 30.96 -15.82
C ARG A 338 -4.37 29.62 -15.93
N LYS A 339 -5.65 29.63 -15.58
CA LYS A 339 -6.62 28.53 -15.77
C LYS A 339 -7.00 28.34 -17.25
N HIS A 340 -6.06 28.06 -18.16
CA HIS A 340 -6.39 27.71 -19.54
C HIS A 340 -6.21 26.21 -19.81
N LYS A 341 -7.10 25.71 -20.68
CA LYS A 341 -7.60 24.32 -20.75
C LYS A 341 -6.68 23.32 -21.47
N ASP A 342 -5.51 23.76 -21.94
CA ASP A 342 -4.75 23.04 -22.98
C ASP A 342 -3.28 22.74 -22.61
N ASP A 343 -2.82 23.12 -21.40
CA ASP A 343 -1.43 22.88 -20.99
C ASP A 343 -1.28 21.51 -20.29
N VAL A 344 -1.10 20.47 -21.11
CA VAL A 344 -0.55 19.19 -20.65
C VAL A 344 0.97 19.35 -20.51
N GLY A 345 1.48 19.32 -19.28
CA GLY A 345 2.92 19.13 -19.02
C GLY A 345 3.76 20.33 -18.59
N ASP A 346 3.17 21.41 -18.06
CA ASP A 346 3.93 22.49 -17.41
C ASP A 346 3.66 22.52 -15.91
N HIS A 347 4.30 21.59 -15.21
CA HIS A 347 4.17 21.41 -13.76
C HIS A 347 5.43 21.88 -13.02
N GLU A 348 5.28 22.62 -11.93
CA GLU A 348 6.41 23.12 -11.13
C GLU A 348 7.06 22.01 -10.27
N LYS A 349 6.24 21.11 -9.70
CA LYS A 349 6.68 19.98 -8.86
C LYS A 349 5.69 18.79 -8.95
N PRO A 350 6.17 17.54 -8.87
CA PRO A 350 5.31 16.36 -8.76
C PRO A 350 4.66 16.23 -7.37
N VAL A 351 3.50 15.58 -7.29
CA VAL A 351 2.82 15.29 -6.01
C VAL A 351 3.35 13.97 -5.44
N PHE A 352 4.16 14.06 -4.38
CA PHE A 352 4.76 12.93 -3.64
C PHE A 352 4.46 13.04 -2.13
N ASP A 353 3.27 13.52 -1.78
CA ASP A 353 2.90 13.84 -0.40
C ASP A 353 2.94 12.59 0.51
N ILE A 354 2.66 11.40 -0.03
CA ILE A 354 2.78 10.15 0.72
C ILE A 354 4.24 9.88 1.11
N GLN A 355 5.18 10.05 0.18
CA GLN A 355 6.61 9.92 0.44
C GLN A 355 7.05 10.87 1.57
N SER A 356 6.60 12.12 1.49
CA SER A 356 6.85 13.14 2.52
C SER A 356 6.23 12.74 3.87
N GLY A 357 5.00 12.21 3.87
CA GLY A 357 4.31 11.77 5.07
C GLY A 357 5.05 10.65 5.81
N TYR A 358 5.55 9.64 5.10
CA TYR A 358 6.38 8.60 5.70
C TYR A 358 7.66 9.17 6.34
N MET A 359 8.31 10.15 5.70
CA MET A 359 9.52 10.78 6.22
C MET A 359 9.25 11.69 7.43
N VAL A 360 8.16 12.47 7.41
CA VAL A 360 7.74 13.30 8.55
C VAL A 360 7.45 12.43 9.77
N ALA A 361 6.66 11.36 9.59
CA ALA A 361 6.33 10.44 10.67
C ALA A 361 7.57 9.71 11.22
N ALA A 362 8.47 9.24 10.34
CA ALA A 362 9.72 8.61 10.75
C ALA A 362 10.63 9.58 11.52
N ASN A 363 10.63 10.86 11.19
CA ASN A 363 11.44 11.88 11.87
C ASN A 363 10.94 12.21 13.29
N ASN A 364 9.64 11.97 13.57
CA ASN A 364 9.02 12.29 14.85
C ASN A 364 8.95 11.10 15.83
N VAL A 365 9.45 9.92 15.45
CA VAL A 365 9.44 8.74 16.32
C VAL A 365 10.24 8.98 17.59
N THR A 366 9.66 8.57 18.72
CA THR A 366 10.25 8.64 20.04
C THR A 366 10.34 7.30 20.72
N GLN A 367 9.52 6.29 20.38
CA GLN A 367 9.56 4.96 21.02
C GLN A 367 9.57 3.83 19.99
N PHE A 368 8.55 3.76 19.14
CA PHE A 368 8.40 2.66 18.19
C PHE A 368 7.65 3.02 16.92
N ILE A 369 7.88 2.20 15.89
CA ILE A 369 7.15 2.22 14.63
C ILE A 369 6.61 0.80 14.40
N TYR A 370 5.32 0.72 14.07
CA TYR A 370 4.67 -0.49 13.61
C TYR A 370 4.22 -0.34 12.16
N ILE A 371 4.59 -1.28 11.30
CA ILE A 371 4.27 -1.29 9.87
C ILE A 371 3.62 -2.62 9.51
N GLU A 372 2.47 -2.56 8.84
CA GLU A 372 1.97 -3.66 8.02
C GLU A 372 1.97 -3.21 6.56
N ASN A 373 2.77 -3.84 5.71
CA ASN A 373 2.82 -3.45 4.31
C ASN A 373 2.97 -4.65 3.37
N GLN A 374 2.28 -4.61 2.23
CA GLN A 374 2.42 -5.62 1.18
C GLN A 374 3.85 -5.74 0.66
N TYR A 375 4.53 -4.58 0.51
CA TYR A 375 5.92 -4.52 0.10
C TYR A 375 6.72 -3.68 1.09
N PHE A 376 7.87 -4.21 1.49
CA PHE A 376 8.84 -3.53 2.35
C PHE A 376 10.18 -3.50 1.63
N ARG A 377 10.29 -2.62 0.62
CA ARG A 377 11.41 -2.58 -0.33
C ARG A 377 11.74 -1.15 -0.80
N TRP A 378 11.70 -0.20 0.12
CA TRP A 378 12.12 1.19 -0.10
C TRP A 378 13.26 1.56 0.86
N PRO A 379 14.52 1.31 0.47
CA PRO A 379 15.70 1.56 1.30
C PRO A 379 15.79 2.97 1.94
N PRO A 380 15.34 4.07 1.30
CA PRO A 380 15.40 5.41 1.91
C PRO A 380 14.76 5.50 3.30
N LEU A 381 13.64 4.81 3.54
CA LEU A 381 13.01 4.80 4.87
C LEU A 381 13.90 4.10 5.90
N ALA A 382 14.49 2.96 5.55
CA ALA A 382 15.41 2.22 6.43
C ALA A 382 16.65 3.05 6.75
N ASP A 383 17.26 3.68 5.75
CA ASP A 383 18.43 4.53 5.92
C ASP A 383 18.14 5.75 6.79
N HIS A 384 16.96 6.36 6.64
CA HIS A 384 16.51 7.46 7.48
C HIS A 384 16.38 7.04 8.95
N LEU A 385 15.67 5.94 9.22
CA LEU A 385 15.47 5.42 10.58
C LEU A 385 16.80 5.04 11.26
N LYS A 386 17.68 4.34 10.53
CA LYS A 386 19.02 4.00 11.00
C LYS A 386 19.84 5.24 11.35
N THR A 387 19.77 6.27 10.50
CA THR A 387 20.47 7.53 10.73
C THR A 387 19.93 8.24 11.97
N LEU A 388 18.61 8.28 12.13
CA LEU A 388 17.95 8.91 13.28
C LEU A 388 18.28 8.20 14.59
N ALA A 389 18.11 6.88 14.64
CA ALA A 389 18.45 6.04 15.79
C ALA A 389 19.93 6.20 16.19
N GLY A 390 20.82 6.18 15.21
CA GLY A 390 22.26 6.38 15.43
C GLY A 390 22.59 7.77 15.99
N LYS A 391 21.86 8.82 15.57
CA LYS A 391 22.01 10.18 16.15
C LYS A 391 21.58 10.21 17.61
N TYR A 392 20.43 9.63 17.96
CA TYR A 392 19.96 9.58 19.33
C TYR A 392 20.89 8.80 20.24
N PHE A 393 21.36 7.64 19.76
CA PHE A 393 22.33 6.81 20.49
C PHE A 393 23.64 7.57 20.74
N LYS A 394 24.20 8.24 19.74
CA LYS A 394 25.41 9.08 19.89
C LYS A 394 25.20 10.27 20.82
N ALA A 395 23.98 10.79 20.91
CA ALA A 395 23.61 11.86 21.85
C ALA A 395 23.40 11.36 23.29
N GLY A 396 23.54 10.05 23.55
CA GLY A 396 23.49 9.46 24.89
C GLY A 396 22.12 8.90 25.30
N ARG A 397 21.16 8.82 24.38
CA ARG A 397 19.89 8.12 24.63
C ARG A 397 20.17 6.63 24.86
N LYS A 398 19.65 6.08 25.97
CA LYS A 398 19.90 4.68 26.37
C LYS A 398 18.88 3.72 25.75
N GLU A 399 17.63 4.14 25.73
CA GLU A 399 16.50 3.39 25.23
C GLU A 399 16.54 3.40 23.70
N PRO A 400 16.54 2.25 23.01
CA PRO A 400 16.51 2.23 21.56
C PRO A 400 15.14 2.66 21.03
N LEU A 401 15.08 2.88 19.72
CA LEU A 401 13.83 2.85 18.98
C LEU A 401 13.49 1.40 18.63
N TYR A 402 12.20 1.06 18.59
CA TYR A 402 11.72 -0.27 18.21
C TYR A 402 10.99 -0.22 16.86
N LEU A 403 11.35 -1.10 15.94
CA LEU A 403 10.70 -1.22 14.64
C LEU A 403 10.09 -2.62 14.52
N PHE A 404 8.77 -2.66 14.37
CA PHE A 404 7.99 -3.87 14.14
C PHE A 404 7.42 -3.83 12.72
N VAL A 405 7.80 -4.79 11.88
CA VAL A 405 7.35 -4.87 10.48
C VAL A 405 6.66 -6.21 10.26
N VAL A 406 5.48 -6.18 9.66
CA VAL A 406 4.78 -7.35 9.15
C VAL A 406 4.62 -7.19 7.63
N THR A 407 5.22 -8.10 6.87
CA THR A 407 5.26 -8.06 5.38
C THR A 407 5.27 -9.47 4.81
N ASN A 408 4.98 -9.62 3.52
CA ASN A 408 4.99 -10.92 2.86
C ASN A 408 6.40 -11.47 2.70
N ASP A 409 6.60 -12.76 2.95
CA ASP A 409 7.84 -13.53 2.71
C ASP A 409 7.70 -14.58 1.59
N THR A 410 6.63 -14.50 0.80
CA THR A 410 6.37 -15.43 -0.31
C THR A 410 6.90 -14.89 -1.64
N LYS A 411 6.99 -15.76 -2.65
CA LYS A 411 7.35 -15.35 -4.02
C LYS A 411 6.42 -14.27 -4.58
N ASP A 412 5.13 -14.32 -4.26
CA ASP A 412 4.16 -13.32 -4.74
C ASP A 412 4.34 -11.96 -4.06
N GLY A 413 4.87 -11.93 -2.82
CA GLY A 413 5.16 -10.70 -2.08
C GLY A 413 6.55 -10.12 -2.32
N VAL A 414 7.57 -10.94 -2.56
CA VAL A 414 8.97 -10.48 -2.68
C VAL A 414 9.48 -10.57 -4.12
N GLY A 415 8.98 -11.52 -4.91
CA GLY A 415 9.64 -12.11 -6.09
C GLY A 415 10.23 -11.12 -7.08
N MET A 416 9.46 -10.12 -7.54
CA MET A 416 9.98 -9.13 -8.51
C MET A 416 10.94 -8.12 -7.89
N GLY A 417 10.79 -7.82 -6.59
CA GLY A 417 11.56 -6.82 -5.87
C GLY A 417 12.58 -7.39 -4.88
N THR A 418 13.11 -8.58 -5.15
CA THR A 418 14.10 -9.25 -4.29
C THR A 418 15.34 -8.40 -4.05
N ALA A 419 15.87 -7.69 -5.05
CA ALA A 419 17.06 -6.85 -4.88
C ALA A 419 16.81 -5.69 -3.90
N LYS A 420 15.68 -4.99 -4.04
CA LYS A 420 15.32 -3.85 -3.18
C LYS A 420 14.88 -4.25 -1.79
N THR A 421 14.19 -5.39 -1.67
CA THR A 421 13.87 -6.00 -0.37
C THR A 421 15.16 -6.35 0.37
N GLN A 422 16.13 -6.95 -0.33
CA GLN A 422 17.43 -7.26 0.26
C GLN A 422 18.20 -6.00 0.69
N GLU A 423 18.22 -4.94 -0.12
CA GLU A 423 18.86 -3.67 0.25
C GLU A 423 18.27 -3.07 1.53
N MET A 424 16.93 -3.05 1.60
CA MET A 424 16.22 -2.54 2.76
C MET A 424 16.52 -3.36 4.03
N LEU A 425 16.43 -4.68 3.94
CA LEU A 425 16.75 -5.58 5.05
C LEU A 425 18.23 -5.50 5.47
N ALA A 426 19.15 -5.40 4.50
CA ALA A 426 20.57 -5.26 4.79
C ALA A 426 20.90 -3.94 5.48
N SER A 427 20.26 -2.83 5.09
CA SER A 427 20.42 -1.54 5.79
C SER A 427 20.00 -1.65 7.26
N LEU A 428 18.89 -2.35 7.50
CA LEU A 428 18.33 -2.67 8.82
C LEU A 428 19.07 -3.79 9.57
N GLY A 429 20.18 -4.31 9.04
CA GLY A 429 20.95 -5.37 9.71
C GLY A 429 20.27 -6.75 9.72
N ARG A 430 19.24 -6.95 8.89
CA ARG A 430 18.43 -8.17 8.78
C ARG A 430 18.71 -8.95 7.47
N ALA A 431 19.94 -8.90 6.95
CA ALA A 431 20.29 -9.55 5.68
C ALA A 431 20.23 -11.10 5.74
N GLU A 432 20.28 -11.68 6.95
CA GLU A 432 20.20 -13.11 7.22
C GLU A 432 18.82 -13.71 6.93
N THR A 433 17.76 -12.89 6.91
CA THR A 433 16.40 -13.35 6.61
C THR A 433 16.10 -13.47 5.12
N ILE A 434 17.03 -13.05 4.26
CA ILE A 434 16.98 -13.22 2.81
C ILE A 434 18.30 -13.78 2.26
N PRO A 435 18.75 -14.95 2.78
CA PRO A 435 20.15 -15.35 2.71
C PRO A 435 20.62 -15.65 1.28
N ALA A 436 19.75 -16.23 0.45
CA ALA A 436 20.10 -16.59 -0.93
C ALA A 436 20.42 -15.36 -1.78
N ILE A 437 19.58 -14.31 -1.71
CA ILE A 437 19.81 -13.06 -2.45
C ILE A 437 21.00 -12.30 -1.88
N THR A 438 21.16 -12.27 -0.55
CA THR A 438 22.33 -11.65 0.09
C THR A 438 23.64 -12.29 -0.40
N LYS A 439 23.72 -13.62 -0.43
CA LYS A 439 24.90 -14.34 -0.94
C LYS A 439 25.15 -14.07 -2.42
N LEU A 440 24.11 -14.05 -3.26
CA LEU A 440 24.25 -13.70 -4.68
C LEU A 440 24.81 -12.30 -4.89
N ARG A 441 24.40 -11.33 -4.07
CA ARG A 441 24.93 -9.96 -4.11
C ARG A 441 26.39 -9.91 -3.67
N MET A 442 26.74 -10.60 -2.58
CA MET A 442 28.14 -10.70 -2.12
C MET A 442 29.05 -11.33 -3.20
N ILE A 443 28.57 -12.38 -3.89
CA ILE A 443 29.32 -13.00 -5.00
C ILE A 443 29.47 -12.02 -6.17
N LYS A 444 28.41 -11.27 -6.51
CA LYS A 444 28.44 -10.26 -7.58
C LYS A 444 29.44 -9.13 -7.26
N GLU A 445 29.42 -8.62 -6.02
CA GLU A 445 30.32 -7.59 -5.53
C GLU A 445 31.78 -8.08 -5.54
N MET A 446 32.04 -9.26 -4.95
CA MET A 446 33.35 -9.91 -4.97
C MET A 446 33.90 -10.06 -6.39
N LYS A 447 33.07 -10.49 -7.35
CA LYS A 447 33.48 -10.61 -8.77
C LYS A 447 33.73 -9.26 -9.43
N SER A 448 33.04 -8.20 -9.02
CA SER A 448 33.23 -6.84 -9.56
C SER A 448 34.52 -6.18 -9.06
N GLU A 449 34.96 -6.53 -7.84
CA GLU A 449 36.20 -6.06 -7.22
C GLU A 449 37.40 -6.97 -7.53
N ALA A 450 37.16 -8.09 -8.22
CA ALA A 450 38.20 -9.07 -8.52
C ALA A 450 39.29 -8.49 -9.43
N PRO A 451 40.55 -8.95 -9.30
CA PRO A 451 41.61 -8.61 -10.25
C PRO A 451 41.19 -8.92 -11.69
N VAL A 452 41.73 -8.17 -12.65
CA VAL A 452 41.44 -8.36 -14.08
C VAL A 452 41.69 -9.82 -14.48
N ARG A 453 40.67 -10.45 -15.07
CA ARG A 453 40.76 -11.83 -15.55
C ARG A 453 41.91 -11.97 -16.56
N PRO A 454 42.91 -12.83 -16.31
CA PRO A 454 44.00 -13.08 -17.25
C PRO A 454 43.48 -13.58 -18.60
N ARG A 455 44.12 -13.17 -19.69
CA ARG A 455 43.79 -13.59 -21.07
C ARG A 455 45.06 -14.19 -21.70
N PRO A 456 45.12 -15.52 -21.89
CA PRO A 456 46.26 -16.15 -22.59
C PRO A 456 46.33 -15.71 -24.05
N ASP A 457 47.54 -15.54 -24.58
CA ASP A 457 47.77 -15.09 -25.97
C ASP A 457 47.49 -16.20 -27.02
N GLY A 458 47.20 -17.42 -26.56
CA GLY A 458 46.82 -18.56 -27.39
C GLY A 458 46.94 -19.89 -26.64
N PRO A 459 46.56 -21.02 -27.27
CA PRO A 459 46.57 -22.34 -26.62
C PRO A 459 47.97 -22.82 -26.19
N ASN A 460 49.05 -22.19 -26.66
CA ASN A 460 50.43 -22.53 -26.31
C ASN A 460 51.02 -21.65 -25.19
N ASP A 461 50.31 -20.62 -24.73
CA ASP A 461 50.75 -19.76 -23.63
C ASP A 461 50.52 -20.44 -22.27
N ARG A 462 51.47 -21.31 -21.90
CA ARG A 462 51.41 -22.06 -20.63
C ARG A 462 51.41 -21.16 -19.40
N ALA A 463 52.09 -20.01 -19.47
CA ALA A 463 52.19 -19.10 -18.34
C ALA A 463 50.88 -18.31 -18.15
N GLY A 464 50.26 -17.84 -19.23
CA GLY A 464 48.94 -17.20 -19.20
C GLY A 464 47.83 -18.18 -18.82
N GLN A 465 47.87 -19.42 -19.31
CA GLN A 465 46.90 -20.44 -18.91
C GLN A 465 46.98 -20.74 -17.40
N ARG A 466 48.20 -20.90 -16.85
CA ARG A 466 48.39 -21.10 -15.41
C ARG A 466 47.83 -19.94 -14.58
N LYS A 467 48.07 -18.69 -15.00
CA LYS A 467 47.50 -17.51 -14.33
C LYS A 467 45.97 -17.48 -14.38
N LEU A 468 45.38 -17.86 -15.52
CA LEU A 468 43.93 -17.96 -15.66
C LEU A 468 43.35 -19.05 -14.74
N ASP A 469 43.99 -20.21 -14.66
CA ASP A 469 43.57 -21.32 -13.80
C ASP A 469 43.68 -20.94 -12.31
N GLU A 470 44.78 -20.29 -11.90
CA GLU A 470 44.98 -19.77 -10.54
C GLU A 470 43.92 -18.72 -10.19
N TRP A 471 43.64 -17.79 -11.10
CA TRP A 471 42.58 -16.79 -10.94
C TRP A 471 41.20 -17.45 -10.79
N GLN A 472 40.87 -18.43 -11.65
CA GLN A 472 39.59 -19.13 -11.61
C GLN A 472 39.43 -19.91 -10.31
N ALA A 473 40.47 -20.63 -9.87
CA ALA A 473 40.47 -21.36 -8.61
C ALA A 473 40.28 -20.43 -7.40
N GLU A 474 40.89 -19.25 -7.42
CA GLU A 474 40.67 -18.24 -6.37
C GLU A 474 39.22 -17.73 -6.37
N MET A 475 38.64 -17.43 -7.54
CA MET A 475 37.25 -16.99 -7.66
C MET A 475 36.27 -18.06 -7.20
N ASP A 476 36.51 -19.32 -7.55
CA ASP A 476 35.68 -20.46 -7.16
C ASP A 476 35.78 -20.70 -5.65
N ARG A 477 36.99 -20.60 -5.08
CA ARG A 477 37.19 -20.68 -3.62
C ARG A 477 36.41 -19.60 -2.89
N LYS A 478 36.56 -18.32 -3.28
CA LYS A 478 35.83 -17.20 -2.67
C LYS A 478 34.31 -17.33 -2.82
N THR A 479 33.84 -17.79 -3.99
CA THR A 479 32.42 -18.04 -4.22
C THR A 479 31.90 -19.10 -3.24
N LYS A 480 32.61 -20.22 -3.10
CA LYS A 480 32.23 -21.30 -2.17
C LYS A 480 32.27 -20.87 -0.70
N GLU A 481 33.25 -20.05 -0.33
CA GLU A 481 33.33 -19.44 1.01
C GLU A 481 32.08 -18.60 1.31
N ILE A 482 31.60 -17.79 0.34
CA ILE A 482 30.38 -17.00 0.49
C ILE A 482 29.13 -17.90 0.54
N GLU A 483 29.01 -18.87 -0.37
CA GLU A 483 27.87 -19.80 -0.43
C GLU A 483 27.69 -20.57 0.88
N THR A 484 28.79 -20.99 1.50
CA THR A 484 28.79 -21.75 2.77
C THR A 484 28.81 -20.87 4.03
N SER A 485 28.92 -19.54 3.87
CA SER A 485 28.91 -18.63 5.02
C SER A 485 27.57 -18.64 5.78
N ASN A 486 27.67 -18.52 7.10
CA ASN A 486 26.52 -18.31 7.97
C ASN A 486 26.30 -16.81 8.12
N LEU A 487 25.17 -16.33 7.62
CA LEU A 487 24.75 -14.94 7.81
C LEU A 487 24.12 -14.82 9.20
N VAL A 488 24.47 -13.74 9.89
CA VAL A 488 23.92 -13.41 11.21
C VAL A 488 23.35 -12.01 11.18
N ALA A 489 22.32 -11.77 11.99
CA ALA A 489 21.78 -10.44 12.20
C ALA A 489 22.87 -9.48 12.69
N LYS A 490 22.88 -8.27 12.15
CA LYS A 490 23.81 -7.20 12.54
C LYS A 490 23.07 -6.20 13.40
N GLU A 491 23.65 -5.84 14.55
CA GLU A 491 23.10 -4.79 15.38
C GLU A 491 23.12 -3.44 14.68
N VAL A 492 22.02 -2.69 14.82
CA VAL A 492 21.93 -1.29 14.40
C VAL A 492 21.92 -0.43 15.66
N PRO A 493 22.95 0.41 15.91
CA PRO A 493 23.02 1.22 17.13
C PRO A 493 21.76 2.07 17.34
N GLY A 494 21.13 1.91 18.51
CA GLY A 494 19.92 2.64 18.88
C GLY A 494 18.62 2.15 18.22
N LEU A 495 18.62 1.03 17.48
CA LEU A 495 17.43 0.51 16.79
C LEU A 495 17.30 -1.01 16.97
N LYS A 496 16.15 -1.45 17.49
CA LYS A 496 15.76 -2.87 17.62
C LYS A 496 14.68 -3.20 16.59
N ILE A 497 14.82 -4.33 15.89
CA ILE A 497 14.09 -4.58 14.63
C ILE A 497 13.55 -5.99 14.57
N HIS A 498 12.22 -6.11 14.46
CA HIS A 498 11.53 -7.34 14.06
C HIS A 498 10.95 -7.16 12.67
N VAL A 499 11.28 -8.10 11.78
CA VAL A 499 10.61 -8.24 10.47
C VAL A 499 9.96 -9.61 10.47
N CYS A 500 8.64 -9.61 10.32
CA CYS A 500 7.76 -10.76 10.51
C CYS A 500 6.87 -10.94 9.28
N SER A 501 6.28 -12.13 9.22
CA SER A 501 5.20 -12.51 8.29
C SER A 501 4.09 -13.21 9.06
N LEU A 502 3.02 -13.57 8.38
CA LEU A 502 1.83 -14.19 9.00
C LEU A 502 1.52 -15.54 8.35
N VAL A 503 1.05 -16.49 9.17
CA VAL A 503 0.59 -17.82 8.73
C VAL A 503 -0.76 -18.16 9.35
N ALA A 504 -1.56 -18.96 8.65
CA ALA A 504 -2.81 -19.51 9.18
C ALA A 504 -2.53 -20.59 10.24
N ARG A 505 -3.47 -20.80 11.17
CA ARG A 505 -3.27 -21.66 12.35
C ARG A 505 -4.08 -22.95 12.38
N ASP A 506 -5.05 -23.09 11.48
CA ASP A 506 -6.10 -24.09 11.54
C ASP A 506 -5.83 -25.35 10.71
N LEU A 507 -4.66 -25.41 10.05
CA LEU A 507 -4.14 -26.65 9.47
C LEU A 507 -3.61 -27.58 10.56
N GLN A 508 -3.72 -28.89 10.32
CA GLN A 508 -3.32 -29.91 11.29
C GLN A 508 -1.80 -30.14 11.31
N ASP A 509 -1.29 -30.73 12.39
CA ASP A 509 0.12 -31.13 12.49
C ASP A 509 0.51 -32.01 11.29
N GLY A 510 1.73 -31.82 10.80
CA GLY A 510 2.27 -32.48 9.61
C GLY A 510 1.93 -31.79 8.29
N GLN A 511 0.97 -30.85 8.25
CA GLN A 511 0.63 -30.09 7.04
C GLN A 511 1.53 -28.84 6.89
N PRO A 512 1.86 -28.43 5.64
CA PRO A 512 2.61 -27.20 5.42
C PRO A 512 1.78 -25.99 5.84
N TRP A 513 2.41 -25.04 6.53
CA TRP A 513 1.75 -23.81 6.94
C TRP A 513 1.36 -22.96 5.71
N MET A 514 0.15 -22.42 5.72
CA MET A 514 -0.33 -21.52 4.67
C MET A 514 -0.04 -20.06 5.06
N PRO A 515 0.62 -19.27 4.20
CA PRO A 515 0.87 -17.86 4.47
C PRO A 515 -0.44 -17.06 4.43
N VAL A 516 -0.58 -16.10 5.34
CA VAL A 516 -1.58 -15.03 5.24
C VAL A 516 -0.96 -13.92 4.42
N TYR A 517 -1.58 -13.59 3.29
CA TYR A 517 -1.10 -12.56 2.40
C TYR A 517 -1.37 -11.18 2.99
N ILE A 518 -0.32 -10.43 3.28
CA ILE A 518 -0.42 -9.08 3.81
C ILE A 518 -0.64 -8.13 2.64
N HIS A 519 -1.83 -7.55 2.56
CA HIS A 519 -2.18 -6.50 1.61
C HIS A 519 -2.35 -5.13 2.27
N SER A 520 -2.24 -5.03 3.61
CA SER A 520 -2.19 -3.76 4.33
C SER A 520 -1.18 -2.77 3.76
N LYS A 521 -1.43 -1.48 3.99
CA LYS A 521 -0.47 -0.37 3.80
C LYS A 521 -0.58 0.60 4.97
N LEU A 522 -0.13 0.16 6.15
CA LEU A 522 -0.28 0.84 7.42
C LEU A 522 1.08 1.18 8.02
N MET A 523 1.17 2.36 8.61
CA MET A 523 2.21 2.70 9.58
C MET A 523 1.59 3.40 10.79
N ILE A 524 1.98 2.98 11.99
CA ILE A 524 1.63 3.59 13.27
C ILE A 524 2.93 3.98 13.98
N VAL A 525 3.00 5.19 14.53
CA VAL A 525 4.16 5.70 15.27
C VAL A 525 3.73 6.14 16.67
N ASP A 526 4.39 5.57 17.68
CA ASP A 526 4.23 5.90 19.11
C ASP A 526 2.79 5.91 19.63
N ASP A 527 1.89 5.14 19.02
CA ASP A 527 0.45 5.21 19.32
C ASP A 527 -0.16 6.63 19.16
N VAL A 528 0.50 7.53 18.43
CA VAL A 528 0.04 8.92 18.19
C VAL A 528 -0.36 9.10 16.74
N TYR A 529 0.49 8.68 15.81
CA TYR A 529 0.29 8.90 14.39
C TYR A 529 -0.09 7.61 13.69
N THR A 530 -1.03 7.71 12.76
CA THR A 530 -1.40 6.63 11.85
C THR A 530 -1.46 7.16 10.43
N THR A 531 -0.86 6.46 9.48
CA THR A 531 -1.13 6.61 8.05
C THR A 531 -1.54 5.26 7.45
N HIS A 532 -2.58 5.25 6.62
CA HIS A 532 -2.88 4.09 5.80
C HIS A 532 -3.67 4.46 4.53
N GLY A 533 -3.69 3.54 3.56
CA GLY A 533 -4.38 3.73 2.29
C GLY A 533 -3.93 2.70 1.27
N SER A 534 -3.58 3.16 0.06
CA SER A 534 -3.22 2.26 -1.05
C SER A 534 -1.70 2.12 -1.28
N ALA A 535 -0.87 3.00 -0.71
CA ALA A 535 0.55 3.11 -1.04
C ALA A 535 1.47 2.11 -0.32
N ASN A 536 2.14 1.27 -1.11
CA ASN A 536 3.15 0.33 -0.62
C ASN A 536 4.47 1.03 -0.25
N ILE A 537 5.30 0.40 0.59
CA ILE A 537 6.66 0.91 0.89
C ILE A 537 7.63 0.42 -0.19
N ASN A 538 7.51 1.03 -1.37
CA ASN A 538 8.33 0.78 -2.55
C ASN A 538 8.42 2.04 -3.42
N THR A 539 9.36 2.10 -4.36
CA THR A 539 9.53 3.26 -5.24
C THR A 539 8.28 3.49 -6.10
N ARG A 540 7.60 2.41 -6.51
CA ARG A 540 6.39 2.48 -7.33
C ARG A 540 5.27 3.31 -6.68
N SER A 541 4.91 3.03 -5.44
CA SER A 541 3.84 3.77 -4.73
C SER A 541 4.31 5.13 -4.21
N MET A 542 5.60 5.33 -3.94
CA MET A 542 6.10 6.64 -3.50
C MET A 542 6.18 7.66 -4.63
N MET A 543 6.28 7.23 -5.90
CA MET A 543 6.59 8.14 -7.01
C MET A 543 5.88 7.89 -8.34
N VAL A 544 5.25 6.74 -8.55
CA VAL A 544 4.85 6.29 -9.90
C VAL A 544 3.36 6.06 -10.01
N ASP A 545 2.84 5.11 -9.25
CA ASP A 545 1.42 4.80 -9.26
C ASP A 545 0.64 5.96 -8.65
N SER A 546 -0.57 6.20 -9.16
CA SER A 546 -1.45 7.13 -8.44
C SER A 546 -1.91 6.44 -7.16
N GLU A 547 -1.67 7.02 -6.01
CA GLU A 547 -2.01 6.46 -4.69
C GLU A 547 -2.82 7.46 -3.86
N LEU A 548 -3.49 6.96 -2.82
CA LEU A 548 -4.24 7.76 -1.86
C LEU A 548 -4.09 7.17 -0.46
N ASN A 549 -3.52 7.94 0.46
CA ASN A 549 -3.50 7.66 1.89
C ASN A 549 -4.28 8.72 2.64
N ILE A 550 -4.66 8.38 3.87
CA ILE A 550 -4.96 9.35 4.91
C ILE A 550 -3.93 9.25 6.02
N CYS A 551 -3.77 10.33 6.78
CA CYS A 551 -3.06 10.30 8.05
C CYS A 551 -3.75 11.13 9.13
N HIS A 552 -3.49 10.78 10.39
CA HIS A 552 -3.98 11.50 11.56
C HIS A 552 -3.04 11.33 12.76
N GLU A 553 -3.19 12.20 13.76
CA GLU A 553 -2.32 12.30 14.95
C GLU A 553 -3.14 12.16 16.25
N HIS A 554 -3.91 11.07 16.38
CA HIS A 554 -4.89 10.94 17.45
C HIS A 554 -4.81 9.57 18.16
N PRO A 555 -4.31 9.52 19.41
CA PRO A 555 -4.08 8.27 20.14
C PRO A 555 -5.30 7.41 20.38
N GLU A 556 -6.48 8.01 20.52
CA GLU A 556 -7.76 7.30 20.70
C GLU A 556 -8.07 6.32 19.56
N PHE A 557 -7.46 6.50 18.39
CA PHE A 557 -7.60 5.59 17.25
C PHE A 557 -6.32 4.79 16.98
N SER A 558 -5.15 5.42 17.09
CA SER A 558 -3.86 4.77 16.83
C SER A 558 -3.58 3.62 17.80
N GLN A 559 -3.72 3.84 19.12
CA GLN A 559 -3.46 2.82 20.13
C GLN A 559 -4.43 1.63 20.03
N PRO A 560 -5.77 1.81 20.00
CA PRO A 560 -6.68 0.67 19.93
C PRO A 560 -6.54 -0.13 18.63
N LEU A 561 -6.27 0.53 17.50
CA LEU A 561 -5.99 -0.17 16.24
C LEU A 561 -4.74 -1.04 16.36
N ARG A 562 -3.64 -0.47 16.88
CA ARG A 562 -2.38 -1.20 17.08
C ARG A 562 -2.55 -2.36 18.06
N ARG A 563 -3.29 -2.18 19.17
CA ARG A 563 -3.64 -3.27 20.10
C ARG A 563 -4.40 -4.39 19.41
N ARG A 564 -5.45 -4.06 18.66
CA ARG A 564 -6.26 -5.04 17.91
C ARG A 564 -5.41 -5.85 16.94
N LEU A 565 -4.54 -5.20 16.18
CA LEU A 565 -3.67 -5.87 15.21
C LEU A 565 -2.62 -6.75 15.90
N TRP A 566 -1.99 -6.27 16.97
CA TRP A 566 -1.03 -7.07 17.72
C TRP A 566 -1.68 -8.27 18.39
N ASP A 567 -2.86 -8.09 19.00
CA ASP A 567 -3.65 -9.20 19.57
C ASP A 567 -4.03 -10.23 18.50
N LEU A 568 -4.42 -9.78 17.30
CA LEU A 568 -4.73 -10.64 16.18
C LEU A 568 -3.51 -11.51 15.79
N HIS A 569 -2.35 -10.88 15.58
CA HIS A 569 -1.16 -11.58 15.08
C HIS A 569 -0.52 -12.48 16.12
N THR A 570 -0.52 -12.04 17.38
CA THR A 570 0.12 -12.73 18.50
C THR A 570 -0.85 -13.59 19.30
N MET A 571 -2.12 -13.63 18.93
CA MET A 571 -3.18 -14.33 19.67
C MET A 571 -3.29 -13.87 21.13
N GLY A 572 -3.13 -12.57 21.37
CA GLY A 572 -3.12 -11.95 22.69
C GLY A 572 -1.86 -12.21 23.52
N GLN A 573 -0.83 -12.84 22.95
CA GLN A 573 0.38 -13.22 23.68
C GLN A 573 1.51 -12.18 23.60
N GLY A 574 1.42 -11.16 22.73
CA GLY A 574 2.56 -10.34 22.32
C GLY A 574 3.05 -9.25 23.27
N VAL A 575 2.42 -9.06 24.44
CA VAL A 575 2.49 -7.80 25.23
C VAL A 575 2.08 -6.58 24.38
N GLN A 576 1.50 -5.54 24.99
CA GLN A 576 0.85 -4.46 24.23
C GLN A 576 1.59 -3.13 24.27
N ASP A 577 1.61 -2.45 25.41
CA ASP A 577 1.92 -1.00 25.40
C ASP A 577 3.35 -0.65 25.78
N ASP A 578 4.09 -1.59 26.37
CA ASP A 578 5.53 -1.43 26.58
C ASP A 578 6.31 -2.01 25.37
N PRO A 579 7.01 -1.17 24.60
CA PRO A 579 7.67 -1.62 23.38
C PRO A 579 8.88 -2.54 23.64
N GLU A 580 9.55 -2.42 24.80
CA GLU A 580 10.67 -3.30 25.15
C GLU A 580 10.17 -4.70 25.49
N GLU A 581 9.17 -4.80 26.38
CA GLU A 581 8.54 -6.05 26.75
C GLU A 581 7.87 -6.72 25.53
N ALA A 582 7.17 -5.94 24.70
CA ALA A 582 6.59 -6.44 23.46
C ALA A 582 7.66 -6.97 22.49
N PHE A 583 8.78 -6.26 22.34
CA PHE A 583 9.88 -6.73 21.50
C PHE A 583 10.45 -8.06 21.97
N MET A 584 10.62 -8.22 23.30
CA MET A 584 11.08 -9.46 23.90
C MET A 584 10.07 -10.60 23.74
N GLU A 585 8.77 -10.31 23.87
CA GLU A 585 7.74 -11.35 23.76
C GLU A 585 7.52 -11.79 22.30
N TRP A 586 7.58 -10.86 21.34
CA TRP A 586 7.59 -11.19 19.92
C TRP A 586 8.76 -12.09 19.56
N ASP A 587 9.95 -11.84 20.11
CA ASP A 587 11.12 -12.70 19.91
C ASP A 587 10.87 -14.14 20.43
N LYS A 588 10.21 -14.30 21.59
CA LYS A 588 9.81 -15.62 22.10
C LYS A 588 8.78 -16.29 21.21
N ILE A 589 7.75 -15.58 20.77
CA ILE A 589 6.72 -16.09 19.85
C ILE A 589 7.37 -16.61 18.57
N ILE A 590 8.23 -15.79 17.95
CA ILE A 590 8.93 -16.13 16.72
C ILE A 590 9.73 -17.43 16.89
N LYS A 591 10.51 -17.55 17.97
CA LYS A 591 11.32 -18.74 18.27
C LYS A 591 10.45 -19.98 18.53
N ARG A 592 9.33 -19.84 19.25
CA ARG A 592 8.38 -20.95 19.48
C ARG A 592 7.77 -21.44 18.18
N ASN A 593 7.37 -20.52 17.30
CA ASN A 593 6.85 -20.87 15.99
C ASN A 593 7.94 -21.48 15.09
N GLU A 594 9.17 -20.98 15.13
CA GLU A 594 10.30 -21.60 14.39
C GLU A 594 10.52 -23.06 14.83
N ASN A 595 10.55 -23.33 16.14
CA ASN A 595 10.64 -24.70 16.67
C ASN A 595 9.45 -25.57 16.21
N SER A 596 8.24 -25.04 16.29
CA SER A 596 7.02 -25.75 15.85
C SER A 596 7.10 -26.11 14.36
N ARG A 597 7.61 -25.20 13.53
CA ARG A 597 7.82 -25.44 12.09
C ARG A 597 8.83 -26.56 11.84
N HIS A 598 9.92 -26.61 12.61
CA HIS A 598 10.91 -27.69 12.53
C HIS A 598 10.33 -29.04 12.95
N GLU A 599 9.49 -29.06 13.98
CA GLU A 599 8.80 -30.26 14.48
C GLU A 599 7.56 -30.64 13.64
N ARG A 600 7.22 -29.85 12.62
CA ARG A 600 6.02 -29.99 11.77
C ARG A 600 4.72 -29.92 12.58
N LEU A 601 4.69 -29.13 13.64
CA LEU A 601 3.48 -28.81 14.40
C LEU A 601 2.79 -27.59 13.80
N LYS A 602 1.51 -27.40 14.07
CA LYS A 602 0.79 -26.17 13.74
C LYS A 602 1.36 -24.96 14.50
N PRO A 603 1.21 -23.73 13.99
CA PRO A 603 1.75 -22.55 14.66
C PRO A 603 0.95 -22.16 15.91
N ASP A 604 1.66 -21.70 16.95
CA ASP A 604 1.08 -21.21 18.20
C ASP A 604 0.35 -19.87 18.01
N THR A 605 0.89 -19.00 17.16
CA THR A 605 0.30 -17.71 16.79
C THR A 605 0.42 -17.48 15.27
N HIS A 606 -0.25 -16.47 14.72
CA HIS A 606 -0.09 -16.15 13.29
C HIS A 606 1.30 -15.58 12.97
N LEU A 607 1.95 -14.92 13.94
CA LEU A 607 3.22 -14.21 13.75
C LEU A 607 4.42 -15.16 13.59
N VAL A 608 5.17 -15.03 12.50
CA VAL A 608 6.41 -15.78 12.24
C VAL A 608 7.53 -14.83 11.82
N GLN A 609 8.80 -15.26 11.93
CA GLN A 609 9.89 -14.48 11.34
C GLN A 609 9.71 -14.40 9.82
N PHE A 610 9.94 -13.21 9.26
CA PHE A 610 10.10 -13.10 7.81
C PHE A 610 11.32 -13.94 7.40
N TYR A 611 11.15 -14.84 6.42
CA TYR A 611 12.28 -15.60 5.87
C TYR A 611 12.05 -15.96 4.40
N TYR A 612 12.84 -15.36 3.49
CA TYR A 612 12.76 -15.58 2.05
C TYR A 612 13.95 -16.40 1.54
N SER A 613 13.69 -17.66 1.15
CA SER A 613 14.74 -18.62 0.77
C SER A 613 15.07 -18.68 -0.73
N GLU A 614 14.26 -18.10 -1.61
CA GLU A 614 14.45 -18.24 -3.06
C GLU A 614 15.69 -17.49 -3.55
N ALA A 615 16.41 -18.08 -4.51
CA ALA A 615 17.66 -17.56 -5.06
C ALA A 615 17.48 -16.75 -6.36
N THR A 616 16.26 -16.34 -6.70
CA THR A 616 16.02 -15.56 -7.94
C THR A 616 16.15 -14.08 -7.63
N MET A 617 17.24 -13.46 -8.10
CA MET A 617 17.47 -12.02 -7.92
C MET A 617 16.94 -11.23 -9.11
N THR A 618 16.08 -10.27 -8.83
CA THR A 618 15.47 -9.33 -9.77
C THR A 618 15.52 -7.92 -9.19
N ASP A 619 15.78 -6.95 -10.05
CA ASP A 619 15.84 -5.52 -9.72
C ASP A 619 14.62 -4.80 -10.33
N LEU A 620 13.43 -5.36 -10.11
CA LEU A 620 12.15 -4.83 -10.59
C LEU A 620 11.25 -4.46 -9.40
N ASP A 621 10.28 -3.57 -9.56
CA ASP A 621 9.26 -3.20 -8.56
C ASP A 621 7.90 -3.17 -9.21
#